data_AF-A0A4R1NKZ6-F1
#
_entry.id   AF-A0A4R1NKZ6-F1
#
_cell.length_a   1.000
_cell.length_b   1.000
_cell.length_c   1.000
_cell.angle_alpha   90.00
_cell.angle_beta   90.00
_cell.angle_gamma   90.00
#
_symmetry.space_group_name_H-M   'P 1'
#
loop_
_entity.id
_entity.type
_entity.pdbx_description
1 polymer ?
#
loop_
_entity_poly.entity_id
_entity_poly.type
_entity_poly.pdbx_seq_one_letter_code
_entity_poly.pdbx_strand_id
1 'polypeptide(L)'
;MKLSSLKQKLKLLLIGTALMSSGCVTQNPYNSSDPVDLALKICGLGYSSDAATLYRGAYQITNKQASAEFETKFGQNLETQMSNMFKNIKPADEGSMKVVSDQIKETRVCVLDQINSYREPSRSDLVSQCIADLKRRVGATDNGYPYIRDWTVIEKDNRNSKNNLVVGYVFSQGGPDLSRAIICKIKKNKYDDLTPVELK
;
A
#
# COMPACT_ATOMS: atom_id res chain seq x y z
N MET A 1 15.21 -39.61 -49.31
CA MET A 1 15.97 -39.32 -48.07
C MET A 1 16.17 -37.80 -47.90
N LYS A 2 15.10 -37.01 -47.66
CA LYS A 2 15.18 -35.53 -47.49
C LYS A 2 14.12 -34.91 -46.55
N LEU A 3 13.26 -35.70 -45.89
CA LEU A 3 12.19 -35.16 -45.03
C LEU A 3 12.48 -35.16 -43.52
N SER A 4 13.48 -35.92 -43.04
CA SER A 4 13.80 -35.98 -41.60
C SER A 4 14.67 -34.81 -41.12
N SER A 5 15.54 -34.27 -41.99
CA SER A 5 16.46 -33.19 -41.62
C SER A 5 15.77 -31.84 -41.40
N LEU A 6 14.65 -31.56 -42.08
CA LEU A 6 13.94 -30.29 -41.96
C LEU A 6 13.17 -30.18 -40.62
N LYS A 7 12.56 -31.28 -40.17
CA LYS A 7 11.82 -31.33 -38.89
C LYS A 7 12.75 -31.23 -37.69
N GLN A 8 13.99 -31.71 -37.81
CA GLN A 8 14.99 -31.65 -36.74
C GLN A 8 15.61 -30.24 -36.59
N LYS A 9 15.78 -29.51 -37.71
CA LYS A 9 16.22 -28.10 -37.68
C LYS A 9 15.13 -27.14 -37.18
N LEU A 10 13.85 -27.42 -37.47
CA LEU A 10 12.72 -26.60 -36.98
C LEU A 10 12.50 -26.77 -35.47
N LYS A 11 12.73 -27.96 -34.91
CA LYS A 11 12.69 -28.18 -33.45
C LYS A 11 13.84 -27.50 -32.71
N LEU A 12 15.03 -27.37 -33.31
CA LEU A 12 16.12 -26.61 -32.69
C LEU A 12 15.88 -25.09 -32.72
N LEU A 13 15.22 -24.57 -33.77
CA LEU A 13 14.92 -23.13 -33.87
C LEU A 13 13.85 -22.68 -32.85
N LEU A 14 12.93 -23.57 -32.46
CA LEU A 14 11.85 -23.28 -31.51
C LEU A 14 12.24 -23.42 -30.03
N ILE A 15 13.39 -24.04 -29.73
CA ILE A 15 13.89 -24.20 -28.35
C ILE A 15 14.96 -23.12 -28.02
N GLY A 16 15.47 -22.41 -29.03
CA GLY A 16 16.48 -21.35 -28.86
C GLY A 16 15.93 -19.96 -28.46
N THR A 17 14.62 -19.71 -28.55
CA THR A 17 14.00 -18.41 -28.23
C THR A 17 13.29 -18.34 -26.89
N ALA A 18 13.29 -19.44 -26.11
CA ALA A 18 12.58 -19.50 -24.82
C ALA A 18 13.44 -19.19 -23.58
N LEU A 19 14.70 -18.79 -23.75
CA LEU A 19 15.64 -18.59 -22.62
C LEU A 19 16.28 -17.19 -22.56
N MET A 20 15.73 -16.20 -23.26
CA MET A 20 16.12 -14.79 -23.12
C MET A 20 14.92 -13.89 -22.80
N SER A 21 14.24 -14.19 -21.69
CA SER A 21 13.30 -13.26 -21.05
C SER A 21 13.42 -13.24 -19.52
N SER A 22 14.56 -13.68 -18.98
CA SER A 22 15.05 -13.27 -17.66
C SER A 22 16.06 -12.13 -17.79
N GLY A 23 15.74 -11.15 -18.64
CA GLY A 23 16.25 -9.82 -18.42
C GLY A 23 15.61 -9.32 -17.14
N CYS A 24 16.33 -9.40 -16.02
CA CYS A 24 16.11 -8.47 -14.93
C CYS A 24 16.11 -7.08 -15.57
N VAL A 25 14.93 -6.50 -15.76
CA VAL A 25 14.81 -5.09 -16.09
C VAL A 25 15.49 -4.41 -14.92
N THR A 26 16.73 -3.98 -15.11
CA THR A 26 17.33 -2.96 -14.29
C THR A 26 16.47 -1.73 -14.52
N GLN A 27 15.36 -1.64 -13.79
CA GLN A 27 14.60 -0.42 -13.64
C GLN A 27 15.59 0.56 -13.03
N ASN A 28 16.11 1.43 -13.88
CA ASN A 28 16.83 2.61 -13.49
C ASN A 28 15.97 3.33 -12.42
N PRO A 29 16.47 3.57 -11.20
CA PRO A 29 15.69 4.13 -10.10
C PRO A 29 15.26 5.59 -10.34
N TYR A 30 15.57 6.16 -11.52
CA TYR A 30 15.21 7.52 -11.92
C TYR A 30 14.01 7.62 -12.89
N ASN A 31 13.40 6.51 -13.32
CA ASN A 31 12.05 6.54 -13.87
C ASN A 31 11.07 6.24 -12.73
N SER A 32 10.78 7.26 -11.92
CA SER A 32 9.75 7.22 -10.88
C SER A 32 8.37 7.03 -11.53
N SER A 33 8.00 5.80 -11.87
CA SER A 33 6.60 5.47 -12.14
C SER A 33 5.81 5.73 -10.86
N ASP A 34 4.78 6.56 -10.94
CA ASP A 34 3.84 6.81 -9.84
C ASP A 34 3.40 5.45 -9.24
N PRO A 35 3.40 5.26 -7.90
CA PRO A 35 2.97 4.01 -7.26
C PRO A 35 1.65 3.46 -7.81
N VAL A 36 0.69 4.33 -8.18
CA VAL A 36 -0.55 3.87 -8.80
C VAL A 36 -0.35 3.33 -10.21
N ASP A 37 0.49 3.95 -11.04
CA ASP A 37 0.73 3.47 -12.41
C ASP A 37 1.49 2.14 -12.44
N LEU A 38 2.40 1.94 -11.48
CA LEU A 38 3.08 0.65 -11.30
C LEU A 38 2.09 -0.43 -10.82
N ALA A 39 1.24 -0.10 -9.84
CA ALA A 39 0.21 -0.99 -9.33
C ALA A 39 -0.77 -1.42 -10.43
N LEU A 40 -1.29 -0.48 -11.21
CA LEU A 40 -2.21 -0.75 -12.31
C LEU A 40 -1.59 -1.74 -13.32
N LYS A 41 -0.33 -1.53 -13.70
CA LYS A 41 0.40 -2.42 -14.60
C LYS A 41 0.51 -3.84 -14.04
N ILE A 42 0.91 -3.97 -12.78
CA ILE A 42 1.11 -5.27 -12.11
C ILE A 42 -0.21 -6.02 -11.96
N CYS A 43 -1.28 -5.30 -11.66
CA CYS A 43 -2.61 -5.88 -11.43
C CYS A 43 -3.42 -6.09 -12.71
N GLY A 44 -2.78 -6.06 -13.88
CA GLY A 44 -3.42 -6.38 -15.16
C GLY A 44 -4.39 -5.31 -15.66
N LEU A 45 -4.34 -4.10 -15.12
CA LEU A 45 -5.15 -2.98 -15.59
C LEU A 45 -4.39 -2.26 -16.71
N GLY A 46 -4.94 -2.28 -17.92
CA GLY A 46 -4.42 -1.50 -19.03
C GLY A 46 -4.37 -0.02 -18.67
N TYR A 47 -3.29 0.68 -19.05
CA TYR A 47 -3.05 2.09 -18.68
C TYR A 47 -4.19 3.05 -19.05
N SER A 48 -5.02 2.69 -20.04
CA SER A 48 -6.11 3.49 -20.59
C SER A 48 -7.51 2.98 -20.22
N SER A 49 -7.67 2.07 -19.27
CA SER A 49 -9.01 1.61 -18.85
C SER A 49 -9.71 2.64 -17.95
N ASP A 50 -11.04 2.64 -17.97
CA ASP A 50 -11.84 3.49 -17.07
C ASP A 50 -11.55 3.16 -15.59
N ALA A 51 -11.36 1.87 -15.27
CA ALA A 51 -10.92 1.44 -13.94
C ALA A 51 -9.58 2.07 -13.55
N ALA A 52 -8.59 2.11 -14.47
CA ALA A 52 -7.31 2.76 -14.22
C ALA A 52 -7.46 4.26 -13.92
N THR A 53 -8.35 4.96 -14.64
CA THR A 53 -8.65 6.37 -14.39
C THR A 53 -9.25 6.59 -12.99
N LEU A 54 -10.19 5.73 -12.59
CA LEU A 54 -10.83 5.78 -11.26
C LEU A 54 -9.81 5.57 -10.14
N TYR A 55 -8.92 4.58 -10.28
CA TYR A 55 -7.83 4.34 -9.31
C TYR A 55 -6.85 5.52 -9.22
N ARG A 56 -6.46 6.12 -10.35
CA ARG A 56 -5.60 7.32 -10.35
C ARG A 56 -6.28 8.49 -9.63
N GLY A 57 -7.55 8.74 -9.93
CA GLY A 57 -8.31 9.80 -9.27
C GLY A 57 -8.40 9.57 -7.76
N ALA A 58 -8.72 8.35 -7.34
CA ALA A 58 -8.75 7.97 -5.93
C ALA A 58 -7.38 8.14 -5.26
N TYR A 59 -6.30 7.67 -5.91
CA TYR A 59 -4.94 7.82 -5.41
C TYR A 59 -4.54 9.28 -5.24
N GLN A 60 -4.77 10.12 -6.26
CA GLN A 60 -4.41 11.54 -6.23
C GLN A 60 -5.10 12.30 -5.09
N ILE A 61 -6.36 11.97 -4.79
CA ILE A 61 -7.11 12.58 -3.68
C ILE A 61 -6.54 12.08 -2.34
N THR A 62 -6.37 10.77 -2.20
CA THR A 62 -5.90 10.16 -0.94
C THR A 62 -4.46 10.55 -0.61
N ASN A 63 -3.58 10.57 -1.60
CA ASN A 63 -2.16 10.85 -1.41
C ASN A 63 -1.92 12.30 -0.92
N LYS A 64 -2.79 13.24 -1.29
CA LYS A 64 -2.75 14.61 -0.77
C LYS A 64 -3.08 14.73 0.72
N GLN A 65 -3.71 13.71 1.32
CA GLN A 65 -4.26 13.76 2.68
C GLN A 65 -3.41 13.07 3.75
N ALA A 66 -2.20 12.59 3.42
CA ALA A 66 -1.20 12.00 4.33
C ALA A 66 -1.79 11.38 5.62
N SER A 67 -2.30 10.14 5.55
CA SER A 67 -3.13 9.56 6.61
C SER A 67 -2.79 8.10 6.87
N ALA A 68 -2.77 7.70 8.15
CA ALA A 68 -2.73 6.30 8.59
C ALA A 68 -3.90 5.45 8.07
N GLU A 69 -4.98 6.10 7.65
CA GLU A 69 -6.18 5.45 7.09
C GLU A 69 -6.16 5.45 5.56
N PHE A 70 -4.96 5.41 4.97
CA PHE A 70 -4.78 5.49 3.52
C PHE A 70 -5.68 4.50 2.78
N GLU A 71 -5.73 3.24 3.22
CA GLU A 71 -6.53 2.18 2.59
C GLU A 71 -8.03 2.48 2.62
N THR A 72 -8.54 2.86 3.78
CA THR A 72 -9.95 3.22 3.99
C THR A 72 -10.33 4.42 3.14
N LYS A 73 -9.53 5.48 3.17
CA LYS A 73 -9.76 6.71 2.40
C LYS A 73 -9.63 6.47 0.91
N PHE A 74 -8.66 5.66 0.49
CA PHE A 74 -8.53 5.23 -0.89
C PHE A 74 -9.77 4.49 -1.36
N GLY A 75 -10.28 3.56 -0.55
CA GLY A 75 -11.53 2.86 -0.81
C GLY A 75 -12.72 3.82 -0.97
N GLN A 76 -12.90 4.74 -0.02
CA GLN A 76 -13.99 5.73 -0.06
C GLN A 76 -13.90 6.66 -1.28
N ASN A 77 -12.69 7.13 -1.60
CA ASN A 77 -12.44 7.97 -2.76
C ASN A 77 -12.69 7.21 -4.05
N LEU A 78 -12.32 5.93 -4.13
CA LEU A 78 -12.60 5.08 -5.28
C LEU A 78 -14.11 4.90 -5.50
N GLU A 79 -14.87 4.59 -4.45
CA GLU A 79 -16.34 4.50 -4.53
C GLU A 79 -16.98 5.83 -4.96
N THR A 80 -16.43 6.94 -4.48
CA THR A 80 -16.89 8.29 -4.86
C THR A 80 -16.63 8.55 -6.35
N GLN A 81 -15.44 8.21 -6.85
CA GLN A 81 -15.12 8.32 -8.27
C GLN A 81 -16.04 7.44 -9.12
N MET A 82 -16.29 6.20 -8.70
CA MET A 82 -17.24 5.29 -9.37
C MET A 82 -18.65 5.89 -9.42
N SER A 83 -19.16 6.37 -8.28
CA SER A 83 -20.48 6.99 -8.20
C SER A 83 -20.61 8.22 -9.11
N ASN A 84 -19.58 9.07 -9.15
CA ASN A 84 -19.58 10.26 -9.99
C ASN A 84 -19.49 9.92 -11.48
N MET A 85 -18.74 8.89 -11.85
CA MET A 85 -18.69 8.39 -13.23
C MET A 85 -20.06 7.87 -13.66
N PHE A 86 -20.72 7.05 -12.83
CA PHE A 86 -21.99 6.41 -13.17
C PHE A 86 -23.20 7.36 -13.15
N LYS A 87 -23.17 8.44 -12.37
CA LYS A 87 -24.24 9.46 -12.35
C LYS A 87 -24.47 10.17 -13.69
N ASN A 88 -23.46 10.21 -14.56
CA ASN A 88 -23.51 10.96 -15.82
C ASN A 88 -23.76 10.06 -17.05
N ILE A 89 -24.09 8.79 -16.84
CA ILE A 89 -24.19 7.78 -17.91
C ILE A 89 -25.65 7.51 -18.29
N LYS A 90 -25.92 7.34 -19.58
CA LYS A 90 -27.27 7.06 -20.11
C LYS A 90 -27.64 5.58 -19.89
N PRO A 91 -28.95 5.23 -19.84
CA PRO A 91 -29.39 3.84 -19.63
C PRO A 91 -28.88 2.81 -20.65
N ALA A 92 -28.52 3.24 -21.87
CA ALA A 92 -27.99 2.35 -22.91
C ALA A 92 -26.57 1.82 -22.60
N ASP A 93 -25.87 2.42 -21.64
CA ASP A 93 -24.47 2.13 -21.30
C ASP A 93 -24.31 1.34 -19.98
N GLU A 94 -25.41 0.80 -19.42
CA GLU A 94 -25.40 0.02 -18.17
C GLU A 94 -24.45 -1.19 -18.21
N GLY A 95 -24.32 -1.84 -19.38
CA GLY A 95 -23.38 -2.93 -19.59
C GLY A 95 -21.92 -2.52 -19.37
N SER A 96 -21.56 -1.30 -19.80
CA SER A 96 -20.22 -0.73 -19.62
C SER A 96 -19.94 -0.45 -18.14
N MET A 97 -20.94 0.05 -17.39
CA MET A 97 -20.79 0.28 -15.95
C MET A 97 -20.53 -1.02 -15.18
N LYS A 98 -21.24 -2.09 -15.53
CA LYS A 98 -21.04 -3.40 -14.91
C LYS A 98 -19.63 -3.93 -15.14
N VAL A 99 -19.13 -3.84 -16.37
CA VAL A 99 -17.76 -4.26 -16.72
C VAL A 99 -16.71 -3.50 -15.89
N VAL A 100 -16.84 -2.18 -15.77
CA VAL A 100 -15.91 -1.36 -14.97
C VAL A 100 -16.01 -1.70 -13.47
N SER A 101 -17.23 -1.90 -12.95
CA SER A 101 -17.46 -2.30 -11.56
C SER A 101 -16.83 -3.65 -11.23
N ASP A 102 -17.02 -4.64 -12.11
CA ASP A 102 -16.48 -5.99 -11.93
C ASP A 102 -14.94 -5.98 -12.00
N GLN A 103 -14.35 -5.24 -12.96
CA GLN A 103 -12.90 -5.04 -13.03
C GLN A 103 -12.34 -4.41 -11.74
N ILE A 104 -13.02 -3.41 -11.17
CA ILE A 104 -12.58 -2.80 -9.91
C ILE A 104 -12.66 -3.81 -8.77
N LYS A 105 -13.76 -4.54 -8.63
CA LYS A 105 -13.90 -5.55 -7.57
C LYS A 105 -12.81 -6.62 -7.64
N GLU A 106 -12.48 -7.09 -8.85
CA GLU A 106 -11.46 -8.11 -9.07
C GLU A 106 -10.04 -7.60 -8.77
N THR A 107 -9.76 -6.33 -9.06
CA THR A 107 -8.39 -5.78 -9.01
C THR A 107 -8.07 -4.97 -7.76
N ARG A 108 -9.07 -4.57 -6.97
CA ARG A 108 -8.94 -3.62 -5.85
C ARG A 108 -7.89 -4.03 -4.84
N VAL A 109 -7.93 -5.29 -4.39
CA VAL A 109 -6.99 -5.79 -3.39
C VAL A 109 -5.56 -5.72 -3.92
N CYS A 110 -5.33 -6.21 -5.14
CA CYS A 110 -4.02 -6.15 -5.78
C CYS A 110 -3.51 -4.71 -5.91
N VAL A 111 -4.33 -3.80 -6.44
CA VAL A 111 -3.90 -2.41 -6.68
C VAL A 111 -3.52 -1.74 -5.37
N LEU A 112 -4.31 -1.96 -4.33
CA LEU A 112 -4.10 -1.37 -3.01
C LEU A 112 -2.83 -1.91 -2.34
N ASP A 113 -2.59 -3.22 -2.42
CA ASP A 113 -1.35 -3.86 -1.94
C ASP A 113 -0.11 -3.32 -2.65
N GLN A 114 -0.16 -3.22 -3.99
CA GLN A 114 0.96 -2.69 -4.76
C GLN A 114 1.21 -1.21 -4.45
N ILE A 115 0.18 -0.37 -4.40
CA ILE A 115 0.32 1.03 -4.00
C ILE A 115 0.98 1.15 -2.63
N ASN A 116 0.54 0.37 -1.64
CA ASN A 116 1.12 0.40 -0.29
C ASN A 116 2.59 -0.04 -0.27
N SER A 117 2.99 -0.97 -1.14
CA SER A 117 4.38 -1.43 -1.22
C SER A 117 5.35 -0.43 -1.85
N TYR A 118 4.86 0.45 -2.75
CA TYR A 118 5.69 1.41 -3.48
C TYR A 118 5.53 2.86 -3.03
N ARG A 119 4.42 3.22 -2.36
CA ARG A 119 4.23 4.57 -1.85
C ARG A 119 5.21 4.86 -0.73
N GLU A 120 5.68 6.10 -0.66
CA GLU A 120 6.38 6.56 0.54
C GLU A 120 5.40 6.61 1.71
N PRO A 121 5.72 6.01 2.87
CA PRO A 121 4.85 6.06 4.02
C PRO A 121 4.82 7.48 4.58
N SER A 122 3.63 7.95 4.95
CA SER A 122 3.45 9.20 5.68
C SER A 122 3.95 9.05 7.12
N ARG A 123 4.16 10.18 7.82
CA ARG A 123 4.46 10.15 9.26
C ARG A 123 3.41 9.36 10.05
N SER A 124 2.14 9.48 9.67
CA SER A 124 1.04 8.77 10.32
C SER A 124 1.13 7.26 10.09
N ASP A 125 1.50 6.81 8.88
CA ASP A 125 1.74 5.38 8.60
C ASP A 125 2.87 4.80 9.46
N LEU A 126 3.95 5.56 9.61
CA LEU A 126 5.11 5.15 10.42
C LEU A 126 4.74 5.01 11.91
N VAL A 127 3.90 5.90 12.42
CA VAL A 127 3.36 5.79 13.79
C VAL A 127 2.46 4.56 13.93
N SER A 128 1.55 4.33 12.98
CA SER A 128 0.67 3.15 13.00
C SER A 128 1.44 1.84 12.98
N GLN A 129 2.48 1.72 12.13
CA GLN A 129 3.37 0.55 12.10
C GLN A 129 4.07 0.35 13.45
N CYS A 130 4.56 1.43 14.04
CA CYS A 130 5.20 1.41 15.35
C CYS A 130 4.25 0.99 16.48
N ILE A 131 3.01 1.48 16.49
CA ILE A 131 1.99 1.08 17.47
C ILE A 131 1.56 -0.37 17.28
N ALA A 132 1.41 -0.83 16.04
CA ALA A 132 1.13 -2.23 15.75
C ALA A 132 2.26 -3.15 16.26
N ASP A 133 3.52 -2.75 16.07
CA ASP A 133 4.65 -3.50 16.61
C ASP A 133 4.70 -3.47 18.15
N LEU A 134 4.41 -2.31 18.76
CA LEU A 134 4.28 -2.20 20.21
C LEU A 134 3.22 -3.17 20.75
N LYS A 135 2.00 -3.13 20.18
CA LYS A 135 0.90 -4.03 20.55
C LYS A 135 1.33 -5.49 20.45
N ARG A 136 1.99 -5.87 19.35
CA ARG A 136 2.51 -7.22 19.15
C ARG A 136 3.55 -7.62 20.21
N ARG A 137 4.50 -6.74 20.55
CA ARG A 137 5.56 -7.02 21.55
C ARG A 137 5.01 -7.20 22.96
N VAL A 138 3.99 -6.42 23.34
CA VAL A 138 3.40 -6.51 24.68
C VAL A 138 2.25 -7.51 24.76
N GLY A 139 1.89 -8.17 23.66
CA GLY A 139 0.74 -9.07 23.58
C GLY A 139 -0.59 -8.35 23.79
N ALA A 140 -0.68 -7.07 23.42
CA ALA A 140 -1.91 -6.31 23.57
C ALA A 140 -3.01 -6.86 22.66
N THR A 141 -4.18 -7.10 23.23
CA THR A 141 -5.37 -7.51 22.48
C THR A 141 -6.28 -6.31 22.27
N ASP A 142 -7.11 -6.36 21.23
CA ASP A 142 -8.14 -5.35 21.05
C ASP A 142 -9.33 -5.58 22.01
N ASN A 143 -9.49 -6.81 22.51
CA ASN A 143 -10.52 -7.21 23.47
C ASN A 143 -9.86 -7.92 24.67
N GLY A 144 -9.47 -7.16 25.69
CA GLY A 144 -8.91 -7.69 26.93
C GLY A 144 -7.61 -7.02 27.36
N TYR A 145 -6.95 -7.61 28.36
CA TYR A 145 -5.68 -7.13 28.87
C TYR A 145 -4.51 -8.01 28.38
N PRO A 146 -3.33 -7.44 28.15
CA PRO A 146 -3.05 -6.00 28.19
C PRO A 146 -3.66 -5.26 26.99
N TYR A 147 -3.89 -3.95 27.10
CA TYR A 147 -4.28 -3.11 25.96
C TYR A 147 -3.44 -1.83 25.89
N ILE A 148 -3.40 -1.25 24.69
CA ILE A 148 -2.79 0.06 24.40
C ILE A 148 -3.84 0.96 23.77
N ARG A 149 -4.02 2.16 24.31
CA ARG A 149 -4.97 3.17 23.81
C ARG A 149 -4.40 4.58 23.88
N ASP A 150 -5.19 5.54 23.39
CA ASP A 150 -4.97 6.99 23.51
C ASP A 150 -3.56 7.42 23.11
N TRP A 151 -3.04 6.80 22.05
CA TRP A 151 -1.69 7.09 21.60
C TRP A 151 -1.66 8.40 20.79
N THR A 152 -0.58 9.17 20.97
CA THR A 152 -0.40 10.44 20.27
C THR A 152 1.07 10.78 20.10
N VAL A 153 1.40 11.48 19.01
CA VAL A 153 2.76 11.98 18.78
C VAL A 153 3.01 13.19 19.68
N ILE A 154 4.07 13.13 20.48
CA ILE A 154 4.47 14.22 21.37
C ILE A 154 5.40 15.14 20.60
N GLU A 155 4.83 16.07 19.84
CA GLU A 155 5.59 16.92 18.91
C GLU A 155 6.66 17.78 19.60
N LYS A 156 6.40 18.19 20.84
CA LYS A 156 7.26 19.09 21.64
C LYS A 156 8.41 18.38 22.36
N ASP A 157 8.47 17.04 22.35
CA ASP A 157 9.59 16.32 22.97
C ASP A 157 10.87 16.55 22.18
N ASN A 158 11.98 16.86 22.85
CA ASN A 158 13.25 17.20 22.20
C ASN A 158 13.88 16.02 21.42
N ARG A 159 13.44 14.79 21.67
CA ARG A 159 13.86 13.59 20.94
C ARG A 159 13.04 13.38 19.66
N ASN A 160 11.90 14.08 19.51
CA ASN A 160 11.08 14.03 18.32
C ASN A 160 11.79 14.71 17.15
N SER A 161 11.89 14.02 16.02
CA SER A 161 12.63 14.45 14.83
C SER A 161 12.07 13.78 13.57
N LYS A 162 12.77 13.94 12.44
CA LYS A 162 12.44 13.22 11.20
C LYS A 162 12.67 11.71 11.32
N ASN A 163 13.68 11.30 12.09
CA ASN A 163 14.09 9.90 12.21
C ASN A 163 13.59 9.23 13.50
N ASN A 164 13.05 10.00 14.44
CA ASN A 164 12.54 9.51 15.72
C ASN A 164 11.19 10.16 15.98
N LEU A 165 10.12 9.38 16.10
CA LEU A 165 8.81 9.89 16.53
C LEU A 165 8.58 9.51 17.97
N VAL A 166 8.41 10.50 18.85
CA VAL A 166 8.06 10.23 20.25
C VAL A 166 6.56 10.06 20.32
N VAL A 167 6.10 8.91 20.78
CA VAL A 167 4.68 8.56 20.87
C VAL A 167 4.35 8.22 22.31
N GLY A 168 3.47 9.02 22.91
CA GLY A 168 2.86 8.73 24.20
C GLY A 168 1.68 7.78 24.01
N TYR A 169 1.43 6.93 24.99
CA TYR A 169 0.30 6.00 25.00
C TYR A 169 -0.11 5.62 26.42
N VAL A 170 -1.34 5.13 26.56
CA VAL A 170 -1.84 4.53 27.79
C VAL A 170 -1.73 3.01 27.67
N PHE A 171 -1.09 2.39 28.67
CA PHE A 171 -0.95 0.95 28.80
C PHE A 171 -1.73 0.46 30.02
N SER A 172 -2.50 -0.61 29.85
CA SER A 172 -3.20 -1.24 30.97
C SER A 172 -3.05 -2.75 30.90
N GLN A 173 -2.96 -3.38 32.07
CA GLN A 173 -2.74 -4.83 32.23
C GLN A 173 -3.67 -5.47 33.28
N GLY A 174 -4.85 -4.87 33.51
CA GLY A 174 -5.82 -5.30 34.52
C GLY A 174 -5.67 -4.61 35.88
N GLY A 175 -4.80 -3.59 35.96
CA GLY A 175 -4.63 -2.71 37.11
C GLY A 175 -4.72 -1.24 36.70
N PRO A 176 -4.17 -0.30 37.48
CA PRO A 176 -4.17 1.12 37.13
C PRO A 176 -3.49 1.35 35.78
N ASP A 177 -4.07 2.26 35.01
CA ASP A 177 -3.52 2.67 33.73
C ASP A 177 -2.18 3.39 33.89
N LEU A 178 -1.24 3.06 33.01
CA LEU A 178 0.11 3.59 33.00
C LEU A 178 0.31 4.45 31.76
N SER A 179 0.60 5.73 31.98
CA SER A 179 1.11 6.59 30.91
C SER A 179 2.56 6.22 30.60
N ARG A 180 2.83 5.94 29.33
CA ARG A 180 4.13 5.50 28.83
C ARG A 180 4.45 6.20 27.51
N ALA A 181 5.70 6.14 27.10
CA ALA A 181 6.12 6.60 25.80
C ALA A 181 7.11 5.65 25.14
N ILE A 182 7.13 5.69 23.82
CA ILE A 182 8.13 5.03 22.99
C ILE A 182 8.70 6.03 21.98
N ILE A 183 9.90 5.73 21.50
CA ILE A 183 10.46 6.32 20.30
C ILE A 183 10.30 5.32 19.16
N CYS A 184 9.56 5.70 18.13
CA CYS A 184 9.52 5.00 16.85
C CYS A 184 10.72 5.44 16.01
N LYS A 185 11.66 4.52 15.78
CA LYS A 185 12.85 4.75 14.96
C LYS A 185 12.51 4.58 13.48
N ILE A 186 12.97 5.52 12.67
CA ILE A 186 12.76 5.56 11.23
C ILE A 186 14.11 5.55 10.54
N LYS A 187 14.27 4.63 9.59
CA LYS A 187 15.47 4.50 8.76
C LYS A 187 15.08 4.43 7.30
N LYS A 188 15.70 5.27 6.47
CA LYS A 188 15.40 5.35 5.02
C LYS A 188 13.90 5.49 4.73
N ASN A 189 13.21 6.36 5.49
CA ASN A 189 11.77 6.59 5.39
C ASN A 189 10.90 5.34 5.64
N LYS A 190 11.39 4.38 6.42
CA LYS A 190 10.65 3.18 6.84
C LYS A 190 10.73 3.04 8.34
N TYR A 191 9.68 2.47 8.94
CA TYR A 191 9.73 2.05 10.34
C TYR A 191 10.83 1.00 10.51
N ASP A 192 11.71 1.20 11.49
CA ASP A 192 12.88 0.36 11.75
C ASP A 192 12.69 -0.45 13.03
N ASP A 193 12.39 0.22 14.14
CA ASP A 193 12.25 -0.39 15.48
C ASP A 193 11.57 0.61 16.44
N LEU A 194 11.27 0.17 17.67
CA LEU A 194 10.81 1.04 18.75
C LEU A 194 11.68 0.91 20.00
N THR A 195 11.75 1.96 20.81
CA THR A 195 12.45 1.94 22.10
C THR A 195 11.61 2.60 23.19
N PRO A 196 11.36 1.93 24.33
CA PRO A 196 10.67 2.53 25.46
C PRO A 196 11.41 3.76 25.98
N VAL A 197 10.66 4.79 26.36
CA VAL A 197 11.22 5.98 26.99
C VAL A 197 10.32 6.48 28.11
N GLU A 198 10.94 7.16 29.06
CA GLU A 198 10.19 7.91 30.08
C GLU A 198 9.64 9.21 29.49
N LEU A 199 8.39 9.49 29.86
CA LEU A 199 7.78 10.80 29.69
C LEU A 199 8.48 11.74 30.69
N LYS A 200 9.05 12.83 30.17
CA LYS A 200 9.64 13.89 30.98
C LYS A 200 8.64 14.98 31.24
#